data_AF-A0A942M7I5-F1
#
_entry.id   AF-A0A942M7I5-F1
#
_cell.length_a   1.000
_cell.length_b   1.000
_cell.length_c   1.000
_cell.angle_alpha   90.00
_cell.angle_beta   90.00
_cell.angle_gamma   90.00
#
_symmetry.space_group_name_H-M   'P 1'
#
loop_
_entity.id
_entity.type
_entity.pdbx_description
1 polymer ?
#
loop_
_entity_poly.entity_id
_entity_poly.type
_entity_poly.pdbx_seq_one_letter_code
_entity_poly.pdbx_strand_id
1 'polypeptide(L)'
;MKETFGEYIHNLRVEHGLTLTKLAAALDIDQSTLSKIENQKRNVPEEILPKLAKVFKLDIKTLEKEFFSEKIAEMIYRVPDSTELLTLAEEKAKYYRVSKVKQGNLKF
;
A
#
# COMPACT_ATOMS: atom_id res chain seq x y z
N MET A 1 8.65 -7.20 3.17
CA MET A 1 9.91 -6.89 3.91
C MET A 1 9.70 -7.21 5.41
N LYS A 2 10.73 -7.12 6.27
CA LYS A 2 10.53 -7.20 7.75
C LYS A 2 10.09 -5.86 8.36
N GLU A 3 10.46 -4.78 7.69
CA GLU A 3 10.18 -3.40 8.07
C GLU A 3 8.76 -3.00 7.60
N THR A 4 8.18 -2.00 8.25
CA THR A 4 6.88 -1.45 7.85
C THR A 4 7.00 -0.61 6.58
N PHE A 5 5.90 -0.39 5.88
CA PHE A 5 5.87 0.39 4.64
C PHE A 5 6.27 1.86 4.89
N GLY A 6 5.93 2.40 6.07
CA GLY A 6 6.37 3.72 6.50
C GLY A 6 7.90 3.80 6.67
N GLU A 7 8.50 2.79 7.28
CA GLU A 7 9.95 2.67 7.44
C GLU A 7 10.65 2.46 6.09
N TYR A 8 10.04 1.68 5.19
CA TYR A 8 10.52 1.54 3.82
C TYR A 8 10.56 2.89 3.07
N ILE A 9 9.51 3.73 3.20
CA ILE A 9 9.50 5.09 2.63
C ILE A 9 10.59 5.97 3.26
N HIS A 10 10.81 5.84 4.57
CA HIS A 10 11.88 6.56 5.27
C HIS A 10 13.26 6.20 4.69
N ASN A 11 13.53 4.91 4.54
CA ASN A 11 14.79 4.40 4.00
C ASN A 11 15.00 4.89 2.57
N LEU A 12 14.00 4.77 1.69
CA LEU A 12 14.06 5.32 0.33
C LEU A 12 14.36 6.83 0.31
N ARG A 13 13.72 7.59 1.20
CA ARG A 13 13.93 9.05 1.30
C ARG A 13 15.38 9.37 1.69
N VAL A 14 15.93 8.67 2.68
CA VAL A 14 17.29 8.88 3.19
C VAL A 14 18.34 8.45 2.16
N GLU A 15 18.16 7.30 1.51
CA GLU A 15 19.04 6.80 0.44
C GLU A 15 19.14 7.77 -0.74
N HIS A 16 18.04 8.46 -1.07
CA HIS A 16 18.00 9.45 -2.14
C HIS A 16 18.37 10.87 -1.67
N GLY A 17 18.77 11.06 -0.41
CA GLY A 17 19.16 12.36 0.14
C GLY A 17 18.03 13.40 0.14
N LEU A 18 16.77 12.95 0.16
CA LEU A 18 15.61 13.82 0.11
C LEU A 18 15.24 14.32 1.51
N THR A 19 14.95 15.62 1.61
CA THR A 19 14.36 16.18 2.82
C THR A 19 12.88 15.81 2.90
N LEU A 20 12.31 15.80 4.11
CA LEU A 20 10.86 15.58 4.29
C LEU A 20 10.03 16.53 3.43
N THR A 21 10.41 17.81 3.35
CA THR A 21 9.72 18.81 2.53
C THR A 21 9.77 18.48 1.04
N LYS A 22 10.93 18.02 0.52
CA LYS A 22 11.08 17.67 -0.90
C LYS A 22 10.24 16.45 -1.27
N LEU A 23 10.29 15.39 -0.45
CA LEU A 23 9.49 14.19 -0.73
C LEU A 23 7.99 14.48 -0.56
N ALA A 24 7.59 15.20 0.49
CA ALA A 24 6.20 15.56 0.72
C ALA A 24 5.61 16.37 -0.46
N ALA A 25 6.36 17.34 -0.98
CA ALA A 25 5.97 18.09 -2.16
C ALA A 25 5.86 17.20 -3.42
N ALA A 26 6.78 16.26 -3.61
CA ALA A 26 6.75 15.34 -4.75
C ALA A 26 5.60 14.32 -4.68
N LEU A 27 5.18 13.96 -3.47
CA LEU A 27 4.02 13.11 -3.20
C LEU A 27 2.72 13.90 -3.10
N ASP A 28 2.80 15.24 -3.12
CA ASP A 28 1.66 16.14 -3.02
C ASP A 28 0.84 15.82 -1.75
N ILE A 29 1.56 15.80 -0.62
CA ILE A 29 1.07 15.65 0.76
C ILE A 29 1.79 16.63 1.68
N ASP A 30 1.26 16.87 2.88
CA ASP A 30 1.94 17.69 3.87
C ASP A 30 3.19 17.00 4.45
N GLN A 31 4.22 17.81 4.76
CA GLN A 31 5.41 17.33 5.48
C GLN A 31 5.05 16.64 6.81
N SER A 32 4.06 17.15 7.54
CA SER A 32 3.58 16.53 8.78
C SER A 32 2.95 15.15 8.52
N THR A 33 2.24 15.00 7.40
CA THR A 33 1.64 13.73 7.00
C THR A 33 2.72 12.72 6.66
N LEU A 34 3.71 13.10 5.85
CA LEU A 34 4.85 12.23 5.54
C LEU A 34 5.63 11.82 6.81
N SER A 35 5.89 12.77 7.71
CA SER A 35 6.57 12.47 8.98
C SER A 35 5.78 11.47 9.83
N LYS A 36 4.45 11.60 9.92
CA LYS A 36 3.61 10.64 10.65
C LYS A 36 3.59 9.27 9.97
N ILE A 37 3.64 9.21 8.64
CA ILE A 37 3.74 7.98 7.86
C ILE A 37 5.05 7.26 8.17
N GLU A 38 6.19 7.95 8.06
CA GLU A 38 7.51 7.36 8.33
C GLU A 38 7.66 6.83 9.76
N ASN A 39 6.94 7.44 10.72
CA ASN A 39 6.93 7.02 12.13
C ASN A 39 5.77 6.07 12.50
N GLN A 40 5.06 5.48 11.51
CA GLN A 40 3.93 4.57 11.72
C GLN A 40 2.76 5.17 12.54
N LYS A 41 2.70 6.50 12.68
CA LYS A 41 1.62 7.21 13.38
C LYS A 41 0.41 7.46 12.48
N ARG A 42 0.56 7.27 11.17
CA ARG A 42 -0.51 7.44 10.18
C ARG A 42 -0.36 6.39 9.07
N ASN A 43 -1.49 5.83 8.66
CA ASN A 43 -1.55 4.92 7.52
C ASN A 43 -1.15 5.62 6.23
N VAL A 44 -0.49 4.87 5.35
CA VAL A 44 -0.11 5.34 4.03
C VAL A 44 -1.34 5.36 3.11
N PRO A 45 -1.67 6.50 2.48
CA PRO A 45 -2.75 6.56 1.49
C PRO A 45 -2.36 5.80 0.21
N GLU A 46 -3.22 4.93 -0.30
CA GLU A 46 -2.95 4.16 -1.53
C GLU A 46 -2.64 5.06 -2.75
N GLU A 47 -3.26 6.25 -2.79
CA GLU A 47 -3.05 7.26 -3.83
C GLU A 47 -1.61 7.77 -3.96
N ILE A 48 -0.77 7.61 -2.94
CA ILE A 48 0.64 8.03 -3.02
C ILE A 48 1.53 6.97 -3.68
N LEU A 49 1.08 5.72 -3.82
CA LEU A 49 1.88 4.63 -4.40
C LEU A 49 2.36 4.96 -5.84
N PRO A 50 1.51 5.45 -6.76
CA PRO A 50 1.96 5.82 -8.09
C PRO A 50 2.95 6.99 -8.08
N LYS A 51 2.81 7.92 -7.13
CA LYS A 51 3.73 9.06 -6.98
C LYS A 51 5.08 8.60 -6.45
N LEU A 52 5.10 7.73 -5.42
CA LEU A 52 6.31 7.10 -4.89
C LEU A 52 7.07 6.33 -5.97
N ALA A 53 6.36 5.48 -6.73
CA ALA A 53 6.95 4.72 -7.82
C ALA A 53 7.60 5.63 -8.87
N LYS A 54 6.98 6.76 -9.21
CA LYS A 54 7.57 7.76 -10.12
C LYS A 54 8.79 8.47 -9.55
N VAL A 55 8.72 8.92 -8.29
CA VAL A 55 9.80 9.67 -7.63
C VAL A 55 11.06 8.83 -7.51
N PHE A 56 10.91 7.57 -7.09
CA PHE A 56 12.02 6.65 -6.85
C PHE A 56 12.31 5.71 -8.04
N LYS A 57 11.59 5.86 -9.17
CA LYS A 57 11.69 5.00 -10.36
C LYS A 57 11.56 3.50 -10.03
N LEU A 58 10.62 3.19 -9.14
CA LEU A 58 10.33 1.82 -8.71
C LEU A 58 9.23 1.19 -9.56
N ASP A 59 9.20 -0.14 -9.58
CA ASP A 59 8.08 -0.87 -10.14
C ASP A 59 6.85 -0.75 -9.23
N ILE A 60 5.78 -0.18 -9.77
CA ILE A 60 4.52 0.03 -9.04
C ILE A 60 3.93 -1.28 -8.54
N LYS A 61 4.06 -2.38 -9.29
CA LYS A 61 3.50 -3.68 -8.87
C LYS A 61 4.20 -4.22 -7.63
N THR A 62 5.51 -4.05 -7.56
CA THR A 62 6.31 -4.40 -6.39
C THR A 62 5.89 -3.56 -5.18
N LEU A 63 5.69 -2.26 -5.38
CA LEU A 63 5.26 -1.34 -4.31
C LEU A 63 3.84 -1.67 -3.79
N GLU A 64 2.90 -1.91 -4.69
CA GLU A 64 1.54 -2.35 -4.37
C GLU A 64 1.56 -3.68 -3.61
N LYS A 65 2.38 -4.64 -4.06
CA LYS A 65 2.52 -5.94 -3.39
C LYS A 65 2.96 -5.77 -1.94
N GLU A 66 3.98 -4.97 -1.67
CA GLU A 66 4.42 -4.71 -0.29
C GLU A 66 3.35 -3.99 0.53
N PHE A 67 2.73 -2.94 -0.03
CA PHE A 67 1.66 -2.18 0.64
C PHE A 67 0.47 -3.06 1.04
N PHE A 68 -0.06 -3.85 0.10
CA PHE A 68 -1.20 -4.73 0.37
C PHE A 68 -0.82 -5.91 1.25
N SER A 69 0.40 -6.43 1.13
CA SER A 69 0.90 -7.50 2.00
C SER A 69 0.90 -7.05 3.46
N GLU A 70 1.32 -5.83 3.76
CA GLU A 70 1.29 -5.31 5.12
C GLU A 70 -0.14 -5.09 5.63
N LYS A 71 -1.03 -4.54 4.80
CA LYS A 71 -2.45 -4.42 5.16
C LYS A 71 -3.08 -5.77 5.50
N ILE A 72 -2.77 -6.81 4.71
CA ILE A 72 -3.23 -8.17 4.99
C ILE A 72 -2.59 -8.68 6.29
N ALA A 73 -1.30 -8.47 6.50
CA ALA A 73 -0.61 -8.85 7.74
C ALA A 73 -1.25 -8.21 8.99
N GLU A 74 -1.55 -6.90 8.95
CA GLU A 74 -2.25 -6.19 10.03
C GLU A 74 -3.63 -6.78 10.33
N MET A 75 -4.36 -7.23 9.29
CA MET A 75 -5.68 -7.86 9.43
C MET A 75 -5.57 -9.25 10.06
N ILE A 76 -4.66 -10.08 9.57
CA ILE A 76 -4.56 -11.48 10.01
C ILE A 76 -3.81 -11.64 11.33
N TYR A 77 -2.93 -10.71 11.70
CA TYR A 77 -2.22 -10.73 12.98
C TYR A 77 -3.17 -10.83 14.18
N ARG A 78 -4.39 -10.29 14.05
CA ARG A 78 -5.40 -10.26 15.11
C ARG A 78 -6.29 -11.51 15.16
N VAL A 79 -6.14 -12.44 14.22
CA VAL A 79 -7.02 -13.61 14.06
C VAL A 79 -6.22 -14.90 14.27
N PRO A 80 -6.58 -15.73 15.27
CA PRO A 80 -6.01 -17.06 15.43
C PRO A 80 -6.36 -17.94 14.23
N ASP A 81 -5.39 -18.68 13.70
CA ASP A 81 -5.51 -19.52 12.49
C ASP A 81 -6.03 -18.77 11.25
N SER A 82 -5.18 -17.89 10.72
CA SER A 82 -5.48 -17.07 9.55
C SER A 82 -5.63 -17.85 8.23
N THR A 83 -5.33 -19.15 8.22
CA THR A 83 -5.33 -19.99 7.01
C THR A 83 -6.71 -20.08 6.37
N GLU A 84 -7.73 -20.39 7.18
CA GLU A 84 -9.12 -20.49 6.71
C GLU A 84 -9.65 -19.12 6.28
N LEU A 85 -9.33 -18.07 7.04
CA LEU A 85 -9.70 -16.69 6.71
C LEU A 85 -9.13 -16.24 5.36
N LEU A 86 -7.85 -16.50 5.10
CA LEU A 86 -7.20 -16.17 3.84
C LEU A 86 -7.83 -16.93 2.68
N THR A 87 -8.10 -18.23 2.86
CA THR A 87 -8.76 -19.08 1.86
C THR A 87 -10.13 -18.51 1.48
N LEU A 88 -10.97 -18.19 2.48
CA LEU A 88 -12.29 -17.61 2.25
C LEU A 88 -12.21 -16.22 1.59
N ALA A 89 -11.21 -15.41 1.95
CA ALA A 89 -10.99 -14.11 1.32
C ALA A 89 -10.63 -14.23 -0.16
N GLU A 90 -9.79 -15.20 -0.53
CA GLU A 90 -9.46 -15.50 -1.92
C GLU A 90 -10.68 -15.94 -2.73
N GLU A 91 -11.52 -16.81 -2.18
CA GLU A 91 -12.77 -17.25 -2.82
C GLU A 91 -13.72 -16.07 -3.07
N LYS A 92 -13.92 -15.21 -2.06
CA LYS A 92 -14.72 -13.99 -2.20
C LYS A 92 -14.14 -13.05 -3.26
N ALA A 93 -12.82 -12.87 -3.30
CA ALA A 93 -12.16 -12.06 -4.31
C ALA A 93 -12.36 -12.62 -5.74
N LYS A 94 -12.27 -13.94 -5.91
CA LYS A 94 -12.58 -14.62 -7.19
C LYS A 94 -14.04 -14.37 -7.59
N TYR A 95 -14.98 -14.53 -6.65
CA TYR A 95 -16.40 -14.26 -6.90
C TYR A 95 -16.64 -12.81 -7.34
N TYR A 96 -16.03 -11.82 -6.66
CA TYR A 96 -16.17 -10.40 -7.03
C TYR A 96 -15.64 -10.07 -8.42
N ARG A 97 -14.53 -10.70 -8.84
CA ARG A 97 -14.00 -10.53 -10.20
C ARG A 97 -15.00 -11.04 -11.23
N VAL A 98 -15.60 -12.21 -11.01
CA VAL A 98 -16.58 -12.79 -11.93
C VAL A 98 -17.88 -11.99 -11.95
N SER A 99 -18.38 -11.54 -10.79
CA SER A 99 -19.64 -10.79 -10.70
C SER A 99 -19.55 -9.39 -11.30
N LYS A 100 -18.42 -8.69 -11.11
CA LYS A 100 -18.18 -7.39 -11.75
C LYS A 100 -17.99 -7.49 -13.27
N VAL A 101 -17.40 -8.57 -13.78
CA VAL A 101 -17.33 -8.84 -15.23
C VAL A 101 -18.73 -9.06 -15.81
N LYS A 102 -19.63 -9.76 -15.10
CA LYS A 102 -21.03 -9.93 -15.55
C LYS A 102 -21.82 -8.63 -15.57
N GLN A 103 -21.62 -7.74 -14.59
CA GLN A 103 -22.28 -6.43 -14.56
C GLN A 103 -21.75 -5.47 -15.65
N GLY A 104 -20.48 -5.58 -16.04
CA GLY A 104 -19.90 -4.79 -17.14
C GLY A 104 -20.43 -5.15 -18.54
N ASN A 105 -20.93 -6.37 -18.72
CA ASN A 105 -21.54 -6.84 -19.98
C ASN A 105 -23.04 -6.54 -20.11
N LEU A 106 -23.68 -6.01 -19.06
CA LEU A 106 -25.05 -5.47 -19.11
C LEU A 106 -24.97 -3.97 -19.38
N LYS A 107 -24.55 -3.60 -20.59
CA LYS A 107 -24.83 -2.28 -21.15
C LYS A 107 -25.99 -2.45 -22.12
N PHE A 108 -27.17 -1.95 -21.73
CA PHE A 108 -28.27 -1.65 -22.63
C PHE A 108 -27.89 -0.47 -23.52
#